data_AF-A0A9W8BY10-F1
#
_entry.id   AF-A0A9W8BY10-F1
#
_cell.length_a   1.000
_cell.length_b   1.000
_cell.length_c   1.000
_cell.angle_alpha   90.00
_cell.angle_beta   90.00
_cell.angle_gamma   90.00
#
_symmetry.space_group_name_H-M   'P 1'
#
loop_
_entity.id
_entity.type
_entity.pdbx_description
1 polymer ?
#
loop_
_entity_poly.entity_id
_entity_poly.type
_entity_poly.pdbx_seq_one_letter_code
_entity_poly.pdbx_strand_id
1 'polypeptide(L)'
;MINRRPSAGLLARSRATTDDAVTENRIATRPVSRISAGSHTRTTSWSRTWLRCAVALALLLLATPSLAADPTPAALDAAPQSMSTDPTPDTFIGELGKLFGKDADEGDVSSAEEASAGTDDSDDDDEGSIGIVGAFNGVSWFSPNSKGAALALDSDMSSLLMLSESSATLLAAASSSGQVTTACALYNKDGSFARAFMGGSVSSLNSTNVGYVFSIDGSGKIDSMAGGVNGPVNALYCDNDTQLVYVGGNFTSTVAGLTTSVATMRAVSTGSLAIYETATAAWRALSFHGLDGPVFDFTKVKDRVYAVGAFTSTADNATHIALGEQPINLNACTLTGGNSAETEGFNDPQNIICTSGADSTGNTWLMRDKLPGYYRIDFPFRTTPSLLRLMNTAYEGRGTKAIRVEAAQNNQVLAMSYLDPELRTEMFCGQSCPLPQDYNWHEFRFVDNDETLANITGVIINIVDWYGMGGGFNKVEMYQRGKYPL
;
A
#
# COMPACT_ATOMS: atom_id res chain seq x y z
N MET A 1 -45.83 -26.13 -36.10
CA MET A 1 -44.54 -26.73 -35.68
C MET A 1 -43.71 -27.04 -36.92
N ILE A 2 -42.45 -26.61 -36.91
CA ILE A 2 -41.29 -27.14 -37.65
C ILE A 2 -41.16 -26.77 -39.15
N ASN A 3 -40.39 -25.69 -39.38
CA ASN A 3 -39.06 -25.66 -40.01
C ASN A 3 -38.89 -26.05 -41.50
N ARG A 4 -38.46 -25.10 -42.36
CA ARG A 4 -37.12 -25.05 -43.02
C ARG A 4 -37.05 -24.15 -44.28
N ARG A 5 -35.99 -23.29 -44.32
CA ARG A 5 -35.09 -22.91 -45.46
C ARG A 5 -35.64 -22.02 -46.61
N PRO A 6 -34.80 -21.47 -47.53
CA PRO A 6 -33.35 -21.10 -47.54
C PRO A 6 -33.04 -19.78 -48.35
N SER A 7 -31.79 -19.61 -48.80
CA SER A 7 -31.19 -18.82 -49.94
C SER A 7 -30.43 -17.53 -49.57
N ALA A 8 -29.15 -17.24 -49.90
CA ALA A 8 -28.12 -17.61 -50.91
C ALA A 8 -27.94 -16.59 -52.07
N GLY A 9 -26.69 -16.14 -52.29
CA GLY A 9 -26.15 -15.46 -53.50
C GLY A 9 -26.19 -13.92 -53.44
N LEU A 10 -25.25 -13.12 -53.99
CA LEU A 10 -24.22 -13.35 -55.00
C LEU A 10 -23.22 -12.15 -55.04
N LEU A 11 -22.06 -12.39 -55.66
CA LEU A 11 -20.88 -11.54 -55.89
C LEU A 11 -21.09 -10.31 -56.82
N ALA A 12 -20.19 -9.30 -56.73
CA ALA A 12 -19.41 -8.79 -57.88
C ALA A 12 -18.29 -7.78 -57.49
N ARG A 13 -17.15 -7.91 -58.19
CA ARG A 13 -15.94 -7.04 -58.23
C ARG A 13 -16.14 -5.79 -59.10
N SER A 14 -15.39 -4.71 -58.84
CA SER A 14 -14.57 -4.03 -59.87
C SER A 14 -13.42 -3.22 -59.23
N ARG A 15 -12.46 -2.79 -60.05
CA ARG A 15 -11.04 -2.52 -59.76
C ARG A 15 -10.64 -1.14 -60.33
N ALA A 16 -9.81 -0.39 -59.58
CA ALA A 16 -8.83 0.65 -59.96
C ALA A 16 -9.34 1.93 -60.68
N THR A 17 -8.75 3.12 -60.60
CA THR A 17 -7.35 3.60 -60.54
C THR A 17 -7.30 5.09 -60.10
N THR A 18 -6.21 5.53 -59.44
CA THR A 18 -5.41 6.81 -59.52
C THR A 18 -6.13 8.18 -59.66
N ASP A 19 -5.76 9.31 -59.05
CA ASP A 19 -4.43 9.93 -58.80
C ASP A 19 -4.54 11.09 -57.79
N ASP A 20 -3.41 11.37 -57.11
CA ASP A 20 -2.83 12.66 -56.68
C ASP A 20 -3.68 13.86 -56.22
N ALA A 21 -3.42 14.31 -54.97
CA ALA A 21 -2.93 15.67 -54.72
C ALA A 21 -2.36 15.82 -53.30
N VAL A 22 -1.06 16.12 -53.28
CA VAL A 22 -0.22 16.61 -52.18
C VAL A 22 -0.78 17.93 -51.63
N THR A 23 -0.78 18.11 -50.31
CA THR A 23 -0.78 19.46 -49.71
C THR A 23 0.32 19.52 -48.66
N GLU A 24 1.35 20.29 -49.00
CA GLU A 24 2.46 20.67 -48.13
C GLU A 24 1.93 21.37 -46.87
N ASN A 25 2.49 21.01 -45.71
CA ASN A 25 2.47 21.92 -44.57
C ASN A 25 3.93 22.06 -44.07
N ARG A 26 4.49 23.24 -44.32
CA ARG A 26 5.86 23.62 -44.02
C ARG A 26 5.81 24.83 -43.07
N ILE A 27 6.86 24.94 -42.24
CA ILE A 27 7.27 26.09 -41.39
C ILE A 27 6.66 26.01 -39.96
N ALA A 28 7.41 26.04 -38.85
CA ALA A 28 8.68 26.70 -38.57
C ALA A 28 9.62 25.90 -37.66
N THR A 29 10.85 25.71 -38.12
CA THR A 29 12.04 25.45 -37.31
C THR A 29 12.45 26.74 -36.57
N ARG A 30 12.66 26.66 -35.25
CA ARG A 30 13.31 27.73 -34.46
C ARG A 30 14.77 27.36 -34.16
N PRO A 31 15.69 28.34 -34.21
CA PRO A 31 17.12 28.09 -34.26
C PRO A 31 17.74 27.82 -32.88
N VAL A 32 18.75 26.94 -32.90
CA VAL A 32 19.71 26.69 -31.82
C VAL A 32 20.61 27.91 -31.65
N SER A 33 20.52 28.57 -30.50
CA SER A 33 21.47 29.60 -30.09
C SER A 33 22.70 28.95 -29.45
N ARG A 34 23.86 29.12 -30.11
CA ARG A 34 25.19 28.90 -29.55
C ARG A 34 25.39 29.79 -28.33
N ILE A 35 25.81 29.21 -27.21
CA ILE A 35 26.47 29.97 -26.14
C ILE A 35 27.96 29.65 -26.24
N SER A 36 28.74 30.70 -26.54
CA SER A 36 30.20 30.65 -26.61
C SER A 36 30.80 30.57 -25.23
N ALA A 37 31.92 29.85 -25.14
CA ALA A 37 32.84 29.83 -24.01
C ALA A 37 33.23 31.25 -23.56
N GLY A 38 33.05 31.52 -22.27
CA GLY A 38 33.66 32.63 -21.55
C GLY A 38 34.60 32.05 -20.49
N SER A 39 35.89 32.04 -20.80
CA SER A 39 36.96 31.71 -19.85
C SER A 39 37.10 32.82 -18.82
N HIS A 40 36.85 32.53 -17.54
CA HIS A 40 37.41 33.31 -16.45
C HIS A 40 38.31 32.42 -15.60
N THR A 41 39.59 32.48 -15.93
CA THR A 41 40.70 32.22 -15.03
C THR A 41 40.63 33.20 -13.87
N ARG A 42 40.51 32.70 -12.64
CA ARG A 42 40.97 33.45 -11.47
C ARG A 42 41.87 32.57 -10.63
N THR A 43 43.12 33.02 -10.64
CA THR A 43 44.28 32.51 -9.95
C THR A 43 44.12 32.59 -8.43
N THR A 44 44.81 31.65 -7.80
CA THR A 44 45.09 31.51 -6.37
C THR A 44 45.57 32.80 -5.70
N SER A 45 45.22 32.95 -4.42
CA SER A 45 45.99 33.75 -3.47
C SER A 45 45.81 33.17 -2.06
N TRP A 46 46.85 32.52 -1.57
CA TRP A 46 47.07 32.19 -0.17
C TRP A 46 47.07 33.44 0.72
N SER A 47 46.47 33.34 1.90
CA SER A 47 47.05 33.97 3.09
C SER A 47 46.67 33.19 4.35
N ARG A 48 47.70 32.73 5.05
CA ARG A 48 47.69 32.12 6.38
C ARG A 48 47.51 33.19 7.46
N THR A 49 46.65 32.94 8.46
CA THR A 49 46.79 33.45 9.85
C THR A 49 46.03 32.48 10.78
N TRP A 50 46.71 31.48 11.35
CA TRP A 50 47.23 31.41 12.73
C TRP A 50 46.20 31.18 13.86
N LEU A 51 46.25 29.94 14.38
CA LEU A 51 46.24 29.49 15.78
C LEU A 51 45.37 30.18 16.85
N ARG A 52 44.48 29.38 17.47
CA ARG A 52 44.13 29.22 18.92
C ARG A 52 42.76 28.52 18.97
N CYS A 53 42.48 27.40 19.65
CA CYS A 53 43.09 26.65 20.74
C CYS A 53 42.72 25.16 20.61
N ALA A 54 43.63 24.28 21.04
CA ALA A 54 43.36 22.89 21.42
C ALA A 54 43.86 22.68 22.87
N VAL A 55 43.51 21.52 23.46
CA VAL A 55 43.79 20.98 24.82
C VAL A 55 42.51 21.03 25.69
N ALA A 56 41.93 19.94 26.21
CA ALA A 56 42.46 18.64 26.70
C ALA A 56 41.50 17.46 26.34
N LEU A 57 41.96 16.29 25.83
CA LEU A 57 42.57 15.10 26.49
C LEU A 57 41.54 14.29 27.33
N ALA A 58 40.91 13.20 26.85
CA ALA A 58 41.38 11.82 26.57
C ALA A 58 41.88 11.02 27.79
N LEU A 59 41.09 10.04 28.26
CA LEU A 59 41.48 8.69 28.74
C LEU A 59 40.33 7.97 29.48
N LEU A 60 39.83 6.84 28.96
CA LEU A 60 39.85 5.53 29.64
C LEU A 60 39.29 4.43 28.72
N LEU A 61 40.02 3.32 28.64
CA LEU A 61 39.75 2.12 27.86
C LEU A 61 39.82 0.91 28.79
N LEU A 62 39.02 -0.12 28.48
CA LEU A 62 39.09 -1.54 28.90
C LEU A 62 38.44 -1.95 30.24
N ALA A 63 37.34 -2.72 30.12
CA ALA A 63 37.26 -4.11 30.61
C ALA A 63 35.91 -4.75 30.24
N THR A 64 35.93 -5.78 29.40
CA THR A 64 34.88 -6.82 29.29
C THR A 64 35.08 -7.87 30.40
N PRO A 65 34.03 -8.65 30.73
CA PRO A 65 34.14 -10.07 30.35
C PRO A 65 32.84 -10.71 29.86
N SER A 66 33.05 -11.73 29.03
CA SER A 66 32.13 -12.76 28.56
C SER A 66 31.67 -13.71 29.68
N LEU A 67 30.47 -14.29 29.57
CA LEU A 67 30.17 -15.66 30.01
C LEU A 67 29.02 -16.24 29.18
N ALA A 68 29.10 -17.54 28.87
CA ALA A 68 28.19 -18.30 28.01
C ALA A 68 27.63 -19.55 28.75
N ALA A 69 26.52 -20.08 28.21
CA ALA A 69 25.83 -21.37 28.45
C ALA A 69 25.05 -21.51 29.79
N ASP A 70 23.87 -22.13 29.92
CA ASP A 70 23.08 -23.10 29.12
C ASP A 70 21.60 -23.10 29.65
N PRO A 71 20.61 -23.76 29.00
CA PRO A 71 19.17 -23.65 29.31
C PRO A 71 18.60 -24.84 30.13
N THR A 72 17.26 -24.89 30.24
CA THR A 72 16.32 -25.98 30.66
C THR A 72 15.70 -25.96 32.09
N PRO A 73 14.46 -26.51 32.26
CA PRO A 73 13.32 -25.73 32.78
C PRO A 73 12.75 -26.28 34.10
N ALA A 74 11.89 -25.48 34.76
CA ALA A 74 10.99 -25.99 35.79
C ALA A 74 9.65 -25.25 35.75
N ALA A 75 8.59 -26.02 35.50
CA ALA A 75 7.20 -25.65 35.74
C ALA A 75 6.89 -25.76 37.23
N LEU A 76 6.01 -24.90 37.75
CA LEU A 76 5.13 -25.23 38.88
C LEU A 76 3.92 -24.28 38.93
N ASP A 77 2.75 -24.92 38.85
CA ASP A 77 1.42 -24.44 39.18
C ASP A 77 1.36 -23.59 40.46
N ALA A 78 0.55 -22.52 40.42
CA ALA A 78 -0.51 -22.28 41.40
C ALA A 78 -1.32 -21.01 41.07
N ALA A 79 -2.62 -21.20 40.82
CA ALA A 79 -3.69 -20.26 41.10
C ALA A 79 -4.83 -21.07 41.76
N PRO A 80 -5.87 -20.48 42.38
CA PRO A 80 -6.11 -19.07 42.72
C PRO A 80 -6.48 -18.88 44.21
N GLN A 81 -6.43 -17.65 44.73
CA GLN A 81 -7.26 -17.27 45.89
C GLN A 81 -8.01 -15.96 45.62
N SER A 82 -9.30 -16.02 45.91
CA SER A 82 -10.30 -14.97 45.86
C SER A 82 -10.24 -14.08 47.11
N MET A 83 -10.47 -12.77 46.95
CA MET A 83 -11.32 -11.96 47.84
C MET A 83 -11.45 -10.51 47.34
N SER A 84 -12.64 -10.23 46.77
CA SER A 84 -13.59 -9.14 47.07
C SER A 84 -13.12 -7.72 47.46
N THR A 85 -13.78 -6.77 46.79
CA THR A 85 -14.30 -5.43 47.18
C THR A 85 -13.38 -4.20 47.21
N ASP A 86 -13.73 -3.29 46.28
CA ASP A 86 -13.51 -1.83 46.18
C ASP A 86 -13.58 -1.06 47.52
N PRO A 87 -12.95 0.15 47.68
CA PRO A 87 -13.44 1.34 46.94
C PRO A 87 -12.41 2.43 46.51
N THR A 88 -12.82 3.16 45.46
CA THR A 88 -12.67 4.60 45.14
C THR A 88 -11.31 5.20 44.73
N PRO A 89 -11.24 5.93 43.59
CA PRO A 89 -10.09 6.71 43.18
C PRO A 89 -10.26 8.20 43.51
N ASP A 90 -9.30 8.76 44.25
CA ASP A 90 -9.07 10.20 44.31
C ASP A 90 -7.61 10.50 44.00
N THR A 91 -7.39 11.65 43.37
CA THR A 91 -6.10 12.30 43.00
C THR A 91 -5.40 11.86 41.71
N PHE A 92 -5.86 12.36 40.55
CA PHE A 92 -4.94 12.82 39.49
C PHE A 92 -5.58 13.80 38.46
N ILE A 93 -6.32 14.82 38.89
CA ILE A 93 -6.57 16.01 38.05
C ILE A 93 -6.38 17.27 38.92
N GLY A 94 -5.11 17.65 39.10
CA GLY A 94 -4.72 18.87 39.83
C GLY A 94 -3.99 19.91 38.97
N GLU A 95 -3.73 19.63 37.69
CA GLU A 95 -2.72 20.42 36.95
C GLU A 95 -3.05 20.82 35.51
N LEU A 96 -4.34 21.00 35.18
CA LEU A 96 -4.75 21.63 33.90
C LEU A 96 -5.78 22.77 34.04
N GLY A 97 -6.16 23.16 35.26
CA GLY A 97 -7.18 24.18 35.53
C GLY A 97 -6.69 25.62 35.72
N LYS A 98 -5.41 25.94 35.47
CA LYS A 98 -4.82 27.26 35.77
C LYS A 98 -4.64 28.20 34.57
N LEU A 99 -5.32 27.98 33.44
CA LEU A 99 -5.17 28.81 32.24
C LEU A 99 -6.41 29.62 31.80
N PHE A 100 -7.53 29.54 32.51
CA PHE A 100 -8.67 30.44 32.27
C PHE A 100 -9.26 30.89 33.60
N GLY A 101 -8.93 32.12 33.99
CA GLY A 101 -9.45 32.74 35.20
C GLY A 101 -10.74 33.52 34.93
N LYS A 102 -11.56 33.57 35.98
CA LYS A 102 -12.57 34.60 36.36
C LYS A 102 -13.77 34.72 35.42
N ASP A 103 -15.01 34.58 35.86
CA ASP A 103 -15.60 35.12 37.10
C ASP A 103 -16.50 34.11 37.83
N ALA A 104 -16.41 34.15 39.16
CA ALA A 104 -17.31 33.49 40.09
C ALA A 104 -18.16 34.58 40.76
N ASP A 105 -19.45 34.33 40.87
CA ASP A 105 -20.26 34.91 41.94
C ASP A 105 -20.86 33.72 42.72
N GLU A 106 -20.61 33.73 44.02
CA GLU A 106 -20.96 32.69 44.99
C GLU A 106 -22.45 32.74 45.34
N GLY A 107 -23.03 31.58 45.67
CA GLY A 107 -24.42 31.50 46.12
C GLY A 107 -24.82 30.13 46.65
N ASP A 108 -24.26 29.80 47.81
CA ASP A 108 -24.79 29.01 48.94
C ASP A 108 -25.51 27.66 48.76
N VAL A 109 -25.20 26.78 49.69
CA VAL A 109 -25.73 25.42 49.85
C VAL A 109 -26.97 25.50 50.74
N SER A 110 -28.13 25.00 50.27
CA SER A 110 -29.17 24.55 51.19
C SER A 110 -29.99 23.39 50.62
N SER A 111 -29.97 22.31 51.39
CA SER A 111 -30.82 21.15 51.32
C SER A 111 -32.30 21.51 51.55
N ALA A 112 -33.17 20.68 50.96
CA ALA A 112 -34.60 20.50 51.19
C ALA A 112 -35.53 21.63 50.70
N GLU A 113 -36.47 21.27 49.82
CA GLU A 113 -37.90 21.17 50.17
C GLU A 113 -38.70 20.76 48.92
N GLU A 114 -39.63 19.82 49.13
CA GLU A 114 -40.70 19.54 48.17
C GLU A 114 -41.54 20.81 47.99
N ALA A 115 -41.58 21.35 46.77
CA ALA A 115 -42.46 22.44 46.42
C ALA A 115 -43.69 21.90 45.67
N SER A 116 -44.78 21.78 46.42
CA SER A 116 -46.14 21.81 45.91
C SER A 116 -46.43 23.18 45.28
N ALA A 117 -46.88 23.20 44.03
CA ALA A 117 -47.71 24.25 43.46
C ALA A 117 -48.79 23.53 42.65
N GLY A 118 -50.09 23.67 42.93
CA GLY A 118 -50.78 24.92 43.15
C GLY A 118 -51.49 25.27 41.85
N THR A 119 -52.63 24.62 41.63
CA THR A 119 -53.56 24.82 40.51
C THR A 119 -54.10 26.25 40.48
N ASP A 120 -54.00 26.89 39.32
CA ASP A 120 -54.97 27.90 38.89
C ASP A 120 -55.34 27.62 37.43
N ASP A 121 -56.65 27.54 37.19
CA ASP A 121 -57.31 27.06 35.97
C ASP A 121 -57.08 27.98 34.76
N SER A 122 -56.75 27.39 33.61
CA SER A 122 -57.39 27.72 32.34
C SER A 122 -57.01 26.70 31.27
N ASP A 123 -58.02 26.00 30.76
CA ASP A 123 -58.04 25.01 29.68
C ASP A 123 -57.00 25.23 28.55
N ASP A 124 -56.11 24.26 28.34
CA ASP A 124 -55.91 23.52 27.09
C ASP A 124 -54.68 22.58 27.21
N ASP A 125 -54.82 21.35 26.70
CA ASP A 125 -53.81 20.30 26.47
C ASP A 125 -53.34 19.43 27.67
N ASP A 126 -54.01 18.30 27.87
CA ASP A 126 -53.50 17.11 28.59
C ASP A 126 -52.28 16.51 27.84
N GLU A 127 -51.14 17.19 27.87
CA GLU A 127 -49.85 16.59 27.53
C GLU A 127 -49.18 16.07 28.81
N GLY A 128 -49.42 14.79 29.10
CA GLY A 128 -48.77 14.11 30.21
C GLY A 128 -47.24 14.22 30.11
N SER A 129 -46.59 14.65 31.20
CA SER A 129 -45.13 14.70 31.29
C SER A 129 -44.54 13.29 31.40
N ILE A 130 -43.66 12.90 30.46
CA ILE A 130 -42.86 11.68 30.56
C ILE A 130 -41.52 12.00 31.23
N GLY A 131 -41.25 11.36 32.37
CA GLY A 131 -39.94 11.36 33.02
C GLY A 131 -39.16 10.09 32.67
N ILE A 132 -37.97 10.24 32.08
CA ILE A 132 -37.03 9.14 31.85
C ILE A 132 -35.97 9.19 32.95
N VAL A 133 -35.91 8.15 33.79
CA VAL A 133 -34.93 8.05 34.89
C VAL A 133 -34.10 6.77 34.76
N GLY A 134 -32.78 6.90 34.93
CA GLY A 134 -31.82 5.79 34.82
C GLY A 134 -30.61 6.14 33.95
N ALA A 135 -29.66 5.21 33.84
CA ALA A 135 -28.54 5.34 32.91
C ALA A 135 -28.99 4.86 31.52
N PHE A 136 -28.97 5.76 30.53
CA PHE A 136 -29.30 5.44 29.14
C PHE A 136 -28.16 5.89 28.23
N ASN A 137 -27.84 5.07 27.22
CA ASN A 137 -26.89 5.43 26.16
C ASN A 137 -27.52 6.37 25.11
N GLY A 138 -28.85 6.56 25.12
CA GLY A 138 -29.57 7.50 24.28
C GLY A 138 -31.09 7.36 24.41
N VAL A 139 -31.82 8.40 23.99
CA VAL A 139 -33.29 8.41 23.88
C VAL A 139 -33.65 8.63 22.42
N SER A 140 -34.53 7.80 21.87
CA SER A 140 -35.01 7.91 20.49
C SER A 140 -36.53 7.89 20.46
N TRP A 141 -37.12 8.72 19.60
CA TRP A 141 -38.57 8.82 19.37
C TRP A 141 -39.10 7.71 18.45
N PHE A 142 -38.23 6.80 18.00
CA PHE A 142 -38.54 5.79 16.98
C PHE A 142 -38.80 4.41 17.58
N SER A 143 -39.97 3.83 17.26
CA SER A 143 -40.25 2.41 17.44
C SER A 143 -39.86 1.65 16.16
N PRO A 144 -38.95 0.66 16.24
CA PRO A 144 -38.57 -0.08 15.06
C PRO A 144 -39.73 -0.99 14.63
N ASN A 145 -40.26 -0.67 13.46
CA ASN A 145 -41.25 -1.44 12.73
C ASN A 145 -42.68 -1.34 13.28
N SER A 146 -43.65 -1.29 12.37
CA SER A 146 -45.10 -1.31 12.62
C SER A 146 -45.62 -2.61 13.30
N LYS A 147 -44.72 -3.44 13.86
CA LYS A 147 -45.01 -4.71 14.55
C LYS A 147 -44.39 -4.81 15.96
N GLY A 148 -43.78 -3.75 16.49
CA GLY A 148 -43.34 -3.71 17.90
C GLY A 148 -42.18 -4.64 18.28
N ALA A 149 -41.41 -5.12 17.31
CA ALA A 149 -40.19 -5.89 17.59
C ALA A 149 -39.02 -4.92 17.81
N ALA A 150 -38.51 -4.84 19.04
CA ALA A 150 -37.34 -4.04 19.37
C ALA A 150 -36.15 -4.42 18.45
N LEU A 151 -35.40 -3.40 18.00
CA LEU A 151 -34.10 -3.60 17.35
C LEU A 151 -33.18 -4.28 18.36
N ALA A 152 -32.89 -5.56 18.15
CA ALA A 152 -31.92 -6.28 18.95
C ALA A 152 -30.52 -5.83 18.54
N LEU A 153 -29.94 -4.91 19.31
CA LEU A 153 -28.56 -4.45 19.16
C LEU A 153 -27.68 -5.23 20.14
N ASP A 154 -26.49 -5.60 19.68
CA ASP A 154 -25.46 -6.20 20.53
C ASP A 154 -24.62 -5.08 21.16
N SER A 155 -24.45 -5.10 22.48
CA SER A 155 -23.67 -4.10 23.21
C SER A 155 -22.18 -4.16 22.92
N ASP A 156 -21.69 -5.30 22.42
CA ASP A 156 -20.27 -5.56 22.18
C ASP A 156 -19.85 -5.28 20.73
N MET A 157 -20.80 -4.90 19.87
CA MET A 157 -20.59 -4.68 18.44
C MET A 157 -21.09 -3.31 17.97
N SER A 158 -20.35 -2.69 17.03
CA SER A 158 -20.85 -1.49 16.37
C SER A 158 -22.03 -1.82 15.46
N SER A 159 -23.14 -1.10 15.64
CA SER A 159 -24.35 -1.22 14.82
C SER A 159 -24.51 -0.01 13.92
N LEU A 160 -24.79 -0.25 12.64
CA LEU A 160 -25.03 0.79 11.64
C LEU A 160 -26.53 0.93 11.39
N LEU A 161 -27.07 2.07 11.79
CA LEU A 161 -28.49 2.38 11.67
C LEU A 161 -28.68 3.44 10.58
N MET A 162 -29.66 3.22 9.71
CA MET A 162 -30.22 4.27 8.87
C MET A 162 -31.48 4.79 9.53
N LEU A 163 -31.55 6.11 9.66
CA LEU A 163 -32.71 6.83 10.19
C LEU A 163 -33.42 7.52 9.03
N SER A 164 -34.74 7.38 8.98
CA SER A 164 -35.64 8.17 8.13
C SER A 164 -36.63 8.94 9.01
N GLU A 165 -37.45 9.79 8.41
CA GLU A 165 -38.51 10.52 9.14
C GLU A 165 -39.47 9.60 9.90
N SER A 166 -39.61 8.33 9.49
CA SER A 166 -40.60 7.40 10.07
C SER A 166 -40.04 6.03 10.45
N SER A 167 -38.74 5.78 10.27
CA SER A 167 -38.16 4.45 10.54
C SER A 167 -36.69 4.50 10.96
N ALA A 168 -36.30 3.54 11.79
CA ALA A 168 -34.92 3.19 12.06
C ALA A 168 -34.67 1.76 11.55
N THR A 169 -33.74 1.60 10.61
CA THR A 169 -33.43 0.31 10.01
C THR A 169 -31.97 -0.05 10.25
N LEU A 170 -31.73 -1.24 10.80
CA LEU A 170 -30.38 -1.80 10.91
C LEU A 170 -29.86 -2.17 9.54
N LEU A 171 -28.77 -1.52 9.10
CA LEU A 171 -28.10 -1.81 7.84
C LEU A 171 -27.13 -2.99 8.00
N ALA A 172 -26.30 -2.93 9.04
CA ALA A 172 -25.34 -3.97 9.37
C ALA A 172 -24.87 -3.83 10.82
N ALA A 173 -24.30 -4.91 11.35
CA ALA A 173 -23.51 -4.89 12.57
C ALA A 173 -22.10 -5.38 12.26
N ALA A 174 -21.11 -4.92 13.03
CA ALA A 174 -19.78 -5.52 13.05
C ALA A 174 -19.90 -7.02 13.37
N SER A 175 -19.04 -7.85 12.79
CA SER A 175 -19.11 -9.31 12.99
C SER A 175 -18.30 -9.82 14.19
N SER A 176 -17.67 -8.92 14.94
CA SER A 176 -16.83 -9.16 16.14
C SER A 176 -16.63 -7.82 16.88
N SER A 177 -15.81 -7.79 17.94
CA SER A 177 -15.49 -6.62 18.80
C SER A 177 -14.85 -5.40 18.10
N GLY A 178 -14.91 -5.34 16.76
CA GLY A 178 -14.52 -4.18 15.98
C GLY A 178 -15.42 -2.97 16.27
N GLN A 179 -14.80 -1.81 16.40
CA GLN A 179 -15.46 -0.54 16.68
C GLN A 179 -15.29 0.41 15.50
N VAL A 180 -16.36 1.10 15.12
CA VAL A 180 -16.28 2.26 14.23
C VAL A 180 -15.91 3.46 15.09
N THR A 181 -14.74 4.06 14.83
CA THR A 181 -14.18 5.15 15.66
C THR A 181 -14.04 6.46 14.91
N THR A 182 -14.17 6.46 13.58
CA THR A 182 -14.09 7.65 12.75
C THR A 182 -15.06 7.58 11.58
N ALA A 183 -15.57 8.75 11.17
CA ALA A 183 -16.42 8.87 10.00
C ALA A 183 -16.26 10.24 9.33
N CYS A 184 -16.49 10.30 8.02
CA CYS A 184 -16.65 11.55 7.28
C CYS A 184 -17.67 11.37 6.15
N ALA A 185 -18.17 12.46 5.58
CA ALA A 185 -19.14 12.41 4.48
C ALA A 185 -18.69 13.28 3.30
N LEU A 186 -18.98 12.80 2.10
CA LEU A 186 -18.90 13.57 0.87
C LEU A 186 -20.29 13.99 0.40
N TYR A 187 -20.33 15.19 -0.15
CA TYR A 187 -21.51 15.80 -0.75
C TYR A 187 -21.24 16.11 -2.22
N ASN A 188 -22.29 16.04 -3.02
CA ASN A 188 -22.28 16.48 -4.41
C ASN A 188 -22.17 18.01 -4.47
N LYS A 189 -21.85 18.55 -5.66
CA LYS A 189 -21.73 20.00 -5.87
C LYS A 189 -23.02 20.78 -5.61
N ASP A 190 -24.18 20.12 -5.69
CA ASP A 190 -25.48 20.69 -5.38
C ASP A 190 -25.82 20.62 -3.87
N GLY A 191 -24.89 20.13 -3.04
CA GLY A 191 -25.06 19.96 -1.60
C GLY A 191 -25.81 18.69 -1.19
N SER A 192 -26.28 17.88 -2.15
CA SER A 192 -26.92 16.60 -1.83
C SER A 192 -25.91 15.60 -1.26
N PHE A 193 -26.36 14.76 -0.33
CA PHE A 193 -25.54 13.70 0.24
C PHE A 193 -25.10 12.72 -0.85
N ALA A 194 -23.80 12.48 -0.96
CA ALA A 194 -23.26 11.50 -1.89
C ALA A 194 -23.01 10.17 -1.16
N ARG A 195 -22.16 10.21 -0.12
CA ARG A 195 -21.64 9.00 0.53
C ARG A 195 -21.01 9.31 1.88
N ALA A 196 -21.22 8.44 2.85
CA ALA A 196 -20.51 8.44 4.12
C ALA A 196 -19.39 7.40 4.10
N PHE A 197 -18.30 7.69 4.79
CA PHE A 197 -17.14 6.83 4.95
C PHE A 197 -16.93 6.60 6.44
N MET A 198 -16.60 5.37 6.80
CA MET A 198 -16.47 4.92 8.18
C MET A 198 -15.21 4.09 8.31
N GLY A 199 -14.51 4.26 9.43
CA GLY A 199 -13.26 3.58 9.72
C GLY A 199 -13.14 3.22 11.20
N GLY A 200 -12.26 2.27 11.48
CA GLY A 200 -12.00 1.84 12.85
C GLY A 200 -11.30 0.49 12.88
N SER A 201 -11.61 -0.32 13.90
CA SER A 201 -11.12 -1.70 14.03
C SER A 201 -12.08 -2.75 13.44
N VAL A 202 -13.13 -2.32 12.73
CA VAL A 202 -14.11 -3.21 12.07
C VAL A 202 -13.53 -3.79 10.77
N SER A 203 -13.08 -5.04 10.82
CA SER A 203 -12.62 -5.77 9.62
C SER A 203 -13.76 -6.34 8.78
N SER A 204 -14.95 -6.55 9.36
CA SER A 204 -16.11 -7.12 8.67
C SER A 204 -17.44 -6.64 9.25
N LEU A 205 -18.41 -6.46 8.34
CA LEU A 205 -19.80 -6.12 8.63
C LEU A 205 -20.69 -7.27 8.17
N ASN A 206 -21.48 -7.84 9.08
CA ASN A 206 -22.20 -9.09 8.86
C ASN A 206 -21.26 -10.20 8.35
N SER A 207 -21.41 -10.64 7.10
CA SER A 207 -20.52 -11.61 6.43
C SER A 207 -19.57 -10.98 5.39
N THR A 208 -19.56 -9.65 5.27
CA THR A 208 -18.77 -8.93 4.26
C THR A 208 -17.48 -8.40 4.89
N ASN A 209 -16.32 -8.77 4.33
CA ASN A 209 -15.05 -8.16 4.71
C ASN A 209 -14.96 -6.73 4.13
N VAL A 210 -14.67 -5.78 5.00
CA VAL A 210 -14.57 -4.36 4.66
C VAL A 210 -13.17 -3.79 4.87
N GLY A 211 -12.21 -4.57 5.37
CA GLY A 211 -10.82 -4.11 5.50
C GLY A 211 -10.66 -2.81 6.30
N TYR A 212 -11.30 -2.71 7.47
CA TYR A 212 -11.14 -1.59 8.42
C TYR A 212 -11.63 -0.21 7.94
N VAL A 213 -12.10 -0.08 6.69
CA VAL A 213 -12.68 1.14 6.14
C VAL A 213 -13.71 0.84 5.06
N PHE A 214 -14.88 1.44 5.14
CA PHE A 214 -15.97 1.23 4.20
C PHE A 214 -16.75 2.50 3.95
N SER A 215 -17.62 2.44 2.96
CA SER A 215 -18.54 3.53 2.66
C SER A 215 -19.98 3.07 2.54
N ILE A 216 -20.90 4.00 2.77
CA ILE A 216 -22.35 3.80 2.68
C ILE A 216 -22.93 4.91 1.80
N ASP A 217 -23.67 4.55 0.76
CA ASP A 217 -24.39 5.51 -0.07
C ASP A 217 -25.78 5.87 0.49
N GLY A 218 -26.48 6.80 -0.16
CA GLY A 218 -27.82 7.24 0.27
C GLY A 218 -28.89 6.15 0.27
N SER A 219 -28.65 4.99 -0.36
CA SER A 219 -29.55 3.84 -0.33
C SER A 219 -29.21 2.84 0.80
N GLY A 220 -28.14 3.09 1.56
CA GLY A 220 -27.67 2.19 2.61
C GLY A 220 -26.78 1.07 2.10
N LYS A 221 -26.36 1.12 0.83
CA LYS A 221 -25.48 0.12 0.25
C LYS A 221 -24.07 0.31 0.79
N ILE A 222 -23.53 -0.76 1.39
CA ILE A 222 -22.15 -0.82 1.87
C ILE A 222 -21.23 -1.17 0.70
N ASP A 223 -20.11 -0.45 0.62
CA ASP A 223 -19.02 -0.65 -0.33
C ASP A 223 -17.71 -0.76 0.46
N SER A 224 -16.97 -1.86 0.24
CA SER A 224 -15.69 -2.16 0.90
C SER A 224 -14.52 -1.34 0.38
N MET A 225 -14.75 -0.32 -0.45
CA MET A 225 -13.71 0.59 -0.96
C MET A 225 -12.59 -0.18 -1.65
N ALA A 226 -12.99 -1.02 -2.60
CA ALA A 226 -12.16 -1.96 -3.32
C ALA A 226 -11.45 -3.01 -2.46
N GLY A 227 -11.73 -3.12 -1.16
CA GLY A 227 -11.12 -4.09 -0.23
C GLY A 227 -10.66 -3.46 1.09
N GLY A 228 -10.56 -2.13 1.16
CA GLY A 228 -10.17 -1.41 2.37
C GLY A 228 -8.66 -1.33 2.55
N VAL A 229 -8.22 -1.37 3.81
CA VAL A 229 -6.82 -1.41 4.27
C VAL A 229 -6.57 -2.64 5.14
N ASN A 230 -5.31 -2.93 5.47
CA ASN A 230 -4.91 -4.15 6.19
C ASN A 230 -4.67 -3.94 7.70
N GLY A 231 -5.17 -2.85 8.27
CA GLY A 231 -5.07 -2.56 9.69
C GLY A 231 -6.04 -1.44 10.12
N PRO A 232 -6.17 -1.19 11.43
CA PRO A 232 -7.17 -0.25 11.94
C PRO A 232 -7.01 1.17 11.39
N VAL A 233 -8.14 1.82 11.13
CA VAL A 233 -8.21 3.23 10.71
C VAL A 233 -8.52 4.10 11.91
N ASN A 234 -7.71 5.15 12.12
CA ASN A 234 -7.89 6.08 13.23
C ASN A 234 -8.59 7.36 12.79
N ALA A 235 -8.36 7.80 11.55
CA ALA A 235 -8.82 9.09 11.04
C ALA A 235 -9.30 9.00 9.59
N LEU A 236 -10.36 9.74 9.28
CA LEU A 236 -10.86 9.94 7.94
C LEU A 236 -11.05 11.42 7.67
N TYR A 237 -10.68 11.86 6.48
CA TYR A 237 -10.98 13.22 6.02
C TYR A 237 -11.54 13.20 4.60
N CYS A 238 -12.76 13.72 4.45
CA CYS A 238 -13.48 13.81 3.19
C CYS A 238 -13.33 15.23 2.63
N ASP A 239 -12.64 15.36 1.48
CA ASP A 239 -12.49 16.65 0.81
C ASP A 239 -13.58 16.83 -0.26
N ASN A 240 -14.61 17.62 0.07
CA ASN A 240 -15.73 17.89 -0.85
C ASN A 240 -15.30 18.61 -2.13
N ASP A 241 -14.19 19.37 -2.11
CA ASP A 241 -13.75 20.13 -3.29
C ASP A 241 -13.18 19.20 -4.36
N THR A 242 -12.40 18.20 -3.93
CA THR A 242 -11.67 17.28 -4.80
C THR A 242 -12.32 15.89 -4.90
N GLN A 243 -13.35 15.63 -4.09
CA GLN A 243 -14.04 14.32 -3.97
C GLN A 243 -13.08 13.18 -3.60
N LEU A 244 -12.08 13.50 -2.77
CA LEU A 244 -11.07 12.59 -2.25
C LEU A 244 -11.36 12.23 -0.80
N VAL A 245 -11.02 10.99 -0.42
CA VAL A 245 -11.07 10.55 0.97
C VAL A 245 -9.67 10.20 1.43
N TYR A 246 -9.18 10.91 2.44
CA TYR A 246 -7.92 10.64 3.09
C TYR A 246 -8.18 9.67 4.24
N VAL A 247 -7.38 8.60 4.28
CA VAL A 247 -7.51 7.51 5.23
C VAL A 247 -6.21 7.38 6.00
N GLY A 248 -6.28 7.56 7.32
CA GLY A 248 -5.14 7.57 8.22
C GLY A 248 -5.33 6.57 9.35
N GLY A 249 -4.30 5.79 9.67
CA GLY A 249 -4.46 4.74 10.67
C GLY A 249 -3.17 4.04 11.03
N ASN A 250 -3.32 2.85 11.61
CA ASN A 250 -2.23 1.92 11.88
C ASN A 250 -2.34 0.73 10.92
N PHE A 251 -2.04 0.97 9.65
CA PHE A 251 -2.05 -0.03 8.59
C PHE A 251 -0.79 0.10 7.75
N THR A 252 -0.43 -0.96 7.03
CA THR A 252 0.75 -0.95 6.17
C THR A 252 0.41 -0.91 4.69
N SER A 253 -0.82 -1.24 4.30
CA SER A 253 -1.27 -1.24 2.89
C SER A 253 -2.78 -1.19 2.73
N THR A 254 -3.23 -0.85 1.52
CA THR A 254 -4.61 -1.05 1.03
C THR A 254 -4.82 -2.51 0.62
N VAL A 255 -5.97 -3.10 0.98
CA VAL A 255 -6.34 -4.50 0.64
C VAL A 255 -6.86 -4.63 -0.80
N ALA A 256 -7.26 -3.52 -1.39
CA ALA A 256 -7.76 -3.49 -2.75
C ALA A 256 -6.70 -3.81 -3.79
N GLY A 257 -6.79 -5.01 -4.34
CA GLY A 257 -5.79 -5.49 -5.28
C GLY A 257 -4.48 -5.68 -4.54
N LEU A 258 -4.33 -6.88 -4.00
CA LEU A 258 -3.05 -7.54 -3.94
C LEU A 258 -2.39 -7.49 -5.35
N THR A 259 -1.83 -6.31 -5.61
CA THR A 259 -0.71 -5.92 -6.43
C THR A 259 -0.38 -6.92 -7.52
N THR A 260 -0.51 -6.54 -8.78
CA THR A 260 -0.11 -7.38 -9.92
C THR A 260 1.41 -7.51 -10.08
N SER A 261 2.19 -6.96 -9.14
CA SER A 261 3.61 -6.74 -9.26
C SER A 261 4.25 -6.59 -7.89
N VAL A 262 5.38 -7.27 -7.66
CA VAL A 262 6.20 -7.06 -6.46
C VAL A 262 6.90 -5.70 -6.47
N ALA A 263 7.11 -5.13 -7.67
CA ALA A 263 7.63 -3.79 -7.82
C ALA A 263 6.64 -2.74 -7.31
N THR A 264 5.34 -2.96 -7.52
CA THR A 264 4.27 -2.06 -7.08
C THR A 264 3.63 -2.48 -5.76
N MET A 265 4.00 -3.61 -5.17
CA MET A 265 3.51 -4.06 -3.86
C MET A 265 3.69 -3.01 -2.78
N ARG A 266 4.78 -2.28 -2.87
CA ARG A 266 5.10 -1.18 -1.97
C ARG A 266 4.66 0.19 -2.50
N ALA A 267 4.05 0.25 -3.69
CA ALA A 267 3.85 1.50 -4.42
C ALA A 267 2.46 2.14 -4.27
N VAL A 268 1.41 1.40 -3.86
CA VAL A 268 0.04 1.95 -3.83
C VAL A 268 -0.23 2.75 -2.54
N SER A 269 0.16 2.21 -1.38
CA SER A 269 0.53 2.98 -0.18
C SER A 269 1.24 2.03 0.78
N THR A 270 2.52 2.25 1.07
CA THR A 270 3.15 1.66 2.26
C THR A 270 3.04 2.64 3.40
N GLY A 271 2.22 2.31 4.39
CA GLY A 271 2.24 2.97 5.69
C GLY A 271 1.16 4.03 5.86
N SER A 272 0.27 3.74 6.80
CA SER A 272 -0.56 4.60 7.66
C SER A 272 -1.35 5.76 7.05
N LEU A 273 -1.21 6.04 5.75
CA LEU A 273 -1.86 7.09 4.98
C LEU A 273 -2.15 6.58 3.56
N ALA A 274 -3.42 6.61 3.19
CA ALA A 274 -3.91 6.30 1.84
C ALA A 274 -4.91 7.35 1.39
N ILE A 275 -5.12 7.47 0.07
CA ILE A 275 -6.14 8.36 -0.50
C ILE A 275 -7.02 7.55 -1.43
N TYR A 276 -8.33 7.64 -1.25
CA TYR A 276 -9.32 6.99 -2.10
C TYR A 276 -9.96 8.01 -3.04
N GLU A 277 -9.94 7.69 -4.34
CA GLU A 277 -10.62 8.44 -5.38
C GLU A 277 -12.02 7.88 -5.61
N THR A 278 -13.03 8.66 -5.25
CA THR A 278 -14.43 8.21 -5.37
C THR A 278 -14.91 8.13 -6.82
N ALA A 279 -14.39 8.98 -7.69
CA ALA A 279 -14.75 9.01 -9.11
C ALA A 279 -14.35 7.73 -9.86
N THR A 280 -13.21 7.13 -9.48
CA THR A 280 -12.66 5.91 -10.09
C THR A 280 -12.89 4.66 -9.24
N ALA A 281 -13.44 4.83 -8.02
CA ALA A 281 -13.59 3.79 -7.02
C ALA A 281 -12.28 3.02 -6.75
N ALA A 282 -11.17 3.76 -6.64
CA ALA A 282 -9.83 3.20 -6.54
C ALA A 282 -8.97 3.96 -5.53
N TRP A 283 -7.96 3.27 -4.97
CA TRP A 283 -6.92 3.90 -4.17
C TRP A 283 -5.93 4.62 -5.08
N ARG A 284 -5.56 5.84 -4.70
CA ARG A 284 -4.58 6.67 -5.38
C ARG A 284 -3.18 6.36 -4.86
N ALA A 285 -2.27 6.04 -5.78
CA ALA A 285 -0.85 5.91 -5.47
C ALA A 285 -0.27 7.26 -5.01
N LEU A 286 0.43 7.26 -3.87
CA LEU A 286 1.15 8.42 -3.36
C LEU A 286 2.61 8.33 -3.82
N SER A 287 3.17 9.42 -4.36
CA SER A 287 4.56 9.46 -4.81
C SER A 287 5.56 9.24 -3.67
N PHE A 288 5.16 9.56 -2.44
CA PHE A 288 5.95 9.36 -1.22
C PHE A 288 5.51 8.11 -0.43
N HIS A 289 4.69 7.28 -1.06
CA HIS A 289 4.18 5.99 -0.59
C HIS A 289 3.44 5.93 0.75
N GLY A 290 3.35 6.99 1.54
CA GLY A 290 2.65 7.00 2.82
C GLY A 290 3.53 7.54 3.95
N LEU A 291 3.28 7.09 5.18
CA LEU A 291 3.98 7.52 6.39
C LEU A 291 4.51 6.32 7.19
N ASP A 292 5.68 6.48 7.83
CA ASP A 292 6.38 5.42 8.57
C ASP A 292 5.79 5.09 9.96
N GLY A 293 4.70 5.75 10.34
CA GLY A 293 4.04 5.59 11.63
C GLY A 293 2.57 5.98 11.57
N PRO A 294 1.79 5.68 12.62
CA PRO A 294 0.34 5.80 12.57
C PRO A 294 -0.11 7.26 12.46
N VAL A 295 -1.14 7.47 11.65
CA VAL A 295 -1.89 8.74 11.60
C VAL A 295 -3.03 8.65 12.60
N PHE A 296 -3.24 9.72 13.37
CA PHE A 296 -4.29 9.83 14.38
C PHE A 296 -5.38 10.82 14.02
N ASP A 297 -5.08 11.85 13.21
CA ASP A 297 -6.07 12.83 12.77
C ASP A 297 -5.64 13.54 11.48
N PHE A 298 -6.58 14.25 10.85
CA PHE A 298 -6.34 15.16 9.75
C PHE A 298 -6.96 16.53 10.01
N THR A 299 -6.32 17.58 9.50
CA THR A 299 -6.93 18.92 9.45
C THR A 299 -6.64 19.59 8.11
N LYS A 300 -7.60 20.35 7.58
CA LYS A 300 -7.41 21.16 6.36
C LYS A 300 -7.22 22.61 6.75
N VAL A 301 -6.12 23.20 6.29
CA VAL A 301 -5.85 24.65 6.40
C VAL A 301 -5.65 25.19 4.99
N LYS A 302 -6.63 25.98 4.52
CA LYS A 302 -6.71 26.44 3.11
C LYS A 302 -6.73 25.23 2.17
N ASP A 303 -5.82 25.19 1.19
CA ASP A 303 -5.75 24.13 0.18
C ASP A 303 -4.81 22.98 0.57
N ARG A 304 -4.50 22.83 1.87
CA ARG A 304 -3.56 21.82 2.37
C ARG A 304 -4.20 20.98 3.45
N VAL A 305 -4.07 19.66 3.32
CA VAL A 305 -4.43 18.68 4.35
C VAL A 305 -3.17 18.32 5.13
N TYR A 306 -3.25 18.42 6.44
CA TYR A 306 -2.21 18.09 7.40
C TYR A 306 -2.60 16.80 8.10
N ALA A 307 -1.72 15.80 8.05
CA ALA A 307 -1.84 14.60 8.86
C ALA A 307 -1.15 14.82 10.21
N VAL A 308 -1.76 14.34 11.29
CA VAL A 308 -1.21 14.39 12.65
C VAL A 308 -1.07 12.96 13.15
N GLY A 309 0.08 12.60 13.71
CA GLY A 309 0.37 11.21 14.06
C GLY A 309 1.73 11.01 14.71
N ALA A 310 2.07 9.75 14.96
CA ALA A 310 3.37 9.31 15.47
C ALA A 310 4.24 8.76 14.33
N PHE A 311 4.48 9.60 13.31
CA PHE A 311 5.37 9.30 12.19
C PHE A 311 6.54 10.29 12.19
N THR A 312 7.68 9.87 11.66
CA THR A 312 8.91 10.67 11.60
C THR A 312 9.39 10.93 10.19
N SER A 313 8.92 10.13 9.23
CA SER A 313 9.28 10.27 7.82
C SER A 313 8.18 9.78 6.90
N THR A 314 8.27 10.19 5.64
CA THR A 314 7.49 9.59 4.57
C THR A 314 8.00 8.18 4.30
N ALA A 315 7.09 7.31 3.85
CA ALA A 315 7.42 5.93 3.60
C ALA A 315 8.30 5.71 2.35
N ASP A 316 8.66 6.76 1.61
CA ASP A 316 9.64 6.77 0.51
C ASP A 316 11.08 7.11 0.96
N ASN A 317 11.33 7.28 2.27
CA ASN A 317 12.68 7.48 2.80
C ASN A 317 13.59 6.33 2.31
N ALA A 318 14.92 6.56 2.22
CA ALA A 318 15.91 5.83 1.40
C ALA A 318 15.92 4.26 1.44
N THR A 319 15.13 3.63 2.30
CA THR A 319 14.79 2.21 2.31
C THR A 319 13.67 1.81 1.33
N HIS A 320 12.92 2.76 0.76
CA HIS A 320 11.77 2.53 -0.12
C HIS A 320 11.94 3.25 -1.47
N ILE A 321 12.96 2.83 -2.22
CA ILE A 321 13.12 3.23 -3.62
C ILE A 321 12.20 2.34 -4.46
N ALA A 322 11.35 2.93 -5.29
CA ALA A 322 10.52 2.19 -6.24
C ALA A 322 11.41 1.26 -7.09
N LEU A 323 11.14 -0.04 -6.98
CA LEU A 323 12.10 -1.08 -7.36
C LEU A 323 12.36 -1.15 -8.87
N GLY A 324 11.45 -0.62 -9.68
CA GLY A 324 11.50 -0.62 -11.14
C GLY A 324 11.80 0.73 -11.79
N GLU A 325 12.27 1.74 -11.05
CA GLU A 325 12.48 3.08 -11.62
C GLU A 325 13.81 3.24 -12.36
N GLN A 326 14.87 2.56 -11.92
CA GLN A 326 16.20 2.71 -12.49
C GLN A 326 16.62 1.42 -13.22
N PRO A 327 16.36 1.30 -14.53
CA PRO A 327 16.81 0.14 -15.28
C PRO A 327 18.34 0.10 -15.36
N ILE A 328 18.90 -1.11 -15.28
CA ILE A 328 20.30 -1.36 -15.61
C ILE A 328 20.39 -1.52 -17.13
N ASN A 329 21.29 -0.77 -17.76
CA ASN A 329 21.53 -0.91 -19.20
C ASN A 329 22.27 -2.23 -19.50
N LEU A 330 21.52 -3.29 -19.80
CA LEU A 330 22.08 -4.62 -20.06
C LEU A 330 22.95 -4.69 -21.32
N ASN A 331 22.81 -3.76 -22.27
CA ASN A 331 23.71 -3.66 -23.43
C ASN A 331 25.15 -3.25 -23.03
N ALA A 332 25.31 -2.61 -21.88
CA ALA A 332 26.62 -2.25 -21.33
C ALA A 332 27.21 -3.34 -20.43
N CYS A 333 26.46 -4.42 -20.16
CA CYS A 333 26.89 -5.54 -19.34
C CYS A 333 27.55 -6.64 -20.19
N THR A 334 28.37 -7.48 -19.54
CA THR A 334 28.81 -8.73 -20.18
C THR A 334 27.81 -9.82 -19.87
N LEU A 335 27.23 -10.43 -20.91
CA LEU A 335 26.20 -11.47 -20.80
C LEU A 335 26.78 -12.81 -21.19
N THR A 336 26.63 -13.82 -20.32
CA THR A 336 27.15 -15.17 -20.56
C THR A 336 26.08 -16.22 -20.29
N GLY A 337 25.85 -17.10 -21.27
CA GLY A 337 25.00 -18.28 -21.14
C GLY A 337 25.82 -19.52 -20.81
N GLY A 338 25.53 -20.17 -19.69
CA GLY A 338 26.08 -21.48 -19.33
C GLY A 338 25.29 -22.58 -20.04
N ASN A 339 25.99 -23.44 -20.80
CA ASN A 339 25.37 -24.52 -21.57
C ASN A 339 24.28 -24.04 -22.54
N SER A 340 24.53 -22.92 -23.26
CA SER A 340 23.67 -22.47 -24.35
C SER A 340 23.39 -23.59 -25.37
N ALA A 341 22.22 -23.53 -26.02
CA ALA A 341 21.82 -24.44 -27.07
C ALA A 341 22.82 -24.47 -28.24
N GLU A 342 22.81 -25.55 -29.01
CA GLU A 342 23.62 -25.66 -30.24
C GLU A 342 22.85 -25.19 -31.49
N THR A 343 21.54 -25.02 -31.34
CA THR A 343 20.66 -24.50 -32.40
C THR A 343 21.01 -23.04 -32.67
N GLU A 344 21.35 -22.76 -33.92
CA GLU A 344 21.75 -21.41 -34.37
C GLU A 344 20.66 -20.38 -34.05
N GLY A 345 21.07 -19.26 -33.46
CA GLY A 345 20.21 -18.15 -33.10
C GLY A 345 19.33 -18.37 -31.86
N PHE A 346 19.55 -19.47 -31.12
CA PHE A 346 19.05 -19.65 -29.74
C PHE A 346 20.19 -19.71 -28.70
N ASN A 347 21.44 -19.69 -29.17
CA ASN A 347 22.63 -19.92 -28.36
C ASN A 347 23.24 -18.63 -27.77
N ASP A 348 22.82 -17.46 -28.25
CA ASP A 348 23.37 -16.17 -27.84
C ASP A 348 22.56 -15.55 -26.67
N PRO A 349 23.17 -15.32 -25.49
CA PRO A 349 22.50 -14.69 -24.36
C PRO A 349 22.09 -13.21 -24.61
N GLN A 350 22.58 -12.55 -25.66
CA GLN A 350 22.13 -11.21 -26.04
C GLN A 350 20.71 -11.20 -26.62
N ASN A 351 20.23 -12.35 -27.09
CA ASN A 351 18.92 -12.50 -27.72
C ASN A 351 17.74 -12.17 -26.80
N ILE A 352 17.94 -11.87 -25.51
CA ILE A 352 16.85 -11.68 -24.53
C ILE A 352 16.83 -10.28 -23.87
N ILE A 353 17.73 -9.36 -24.24
CA ILE A 353 17.85 -8.03 -23.61
C ILE A 353 17.26 -6.87 -24.43
N CYS A 354 16.75 -7.11 -25.64
CA CYS A 354 16.16 -6.09 -26.54
C CYS A 354 15.15 -6.72 -27.55
N THR A 355 14.29 -7.63 -27.11
CA THR A 355 13.44 -8.41 -28.04
C THR A 355 12.12 -7.74 -28.38
N SER A 356 11.66 -7.97 -29.61
CA SER A 356 10.30 -7.64 -30.05
C SER A 356 9.52 -8.91 -30.38
N GLY A 357 8.45 -9.19 -29.63
CA GLY A 357 7.54 -10.31 -29.92
C GLY A 357 7.78 -11.57 -29.08
N ALA A 358 7.14 -12.66 -29.53
CA ALA A 358 7.18 -13.99 -28.92
C ALA A 358 8.48 -14.74 -29.28
N ASP A 359 8.55 -16.02 -28.91
CA ASP A 359 9.74 -16.82 -29.18
C ASP A 359 10.08 -16.96 -30.66
N SER A 360 11.32 -16.64 -30.99
CA SER A 360 11.89 -16.83 -32.32
C SER A 360 13.40 -16.86 -32.26
N THR A 361 14.03 -17.34 -33.34
CA THR A 361 15.46 -17.17 -33.57
C THR A 361 15.85 -15.69 -33.40
N GLY A 362 16.89 -15.41 -32.62
CA GLY A 362 17.36 -14.05 -32.31
C GLY A 362 16.55 -13.30 -31.23
N ASN A 363 15.43 -13.85 -30.76
CA ASN A 363 14.59 -13.26 -29.70
C ASN A 363 14.35 -14.20 -28.51
N THR A 364 15.11 -15.30 -28.44
CA THR A 364 15.03 -16.30 -27.37
C THR A 364 16.43 -16.83 -27.11
N TRP A 365 16.74 -17.09 -25.83
CA TRP A 365 17.93 -17.83 -25.44
C TRP A 365 17.51 -19.16 -24.80
N LEU A 366 18.09 -20.26 -25.28
CA LEU A 366 17.82 -21.60 -24.80
C LEU A 366 19.09 -22.27 -24.30
N MET A 367 18.92 -23.19 -23.35
CA MET A 367 19.96 -24.11 -22.92
C MET A 367 19.97 -25.37 -23.80
N ARG A 368 21.11 -26.07 -23.81
CA ARG A 368 21.24 -27.40 -24.41
C ARG A 368 20.30 -28.38 -23.72
N ASP A 369 19.78 -29.30 -24.51
CA ASP A 369 18.87 -30.35 -24.09
C ASP A 369 19.40 -31.16 -22.91
N LYS A 370 18.56 -31.31 -21.88
CA LYS A 370 18.75 -32.16 -20.70
C LYS A 370 19.97 -31.82 -19.86
N LEU A 371 20.55 -30.63 -20.04
CA LEU A 371 21.66 -30.15 -19.22
C LEU A 371 21.24 -28.93 -18.39
N PRO A 372 21.75 -28.79 -17.16
CA PRO A 372 21.59 -27.58 -16.36
C PRO A 372 22.42 -26.44 -16.95
N GLY A 373 22.12 -25.21 -16.57
CA GLY A 373 22.72 -24.01 -17.15
C GLY A 373 22.39 -22.76 -16.35
N TYR A 374 22.94 -21.63 -16.80
CA TYR A 374 22.76 -20.35 -16.12
C TYR A 374 22.78 -19.19 -17.11
N TYR A 375 22.21 -18.07 -16.69
CA TYR A 375 22.32 -16.79 -17.35
C TYR A 375 23.06 -15.81 -16.44
N ARG A 376 24.25 -15.36 -16.84
CA ARG A 376 25.11 -14.49 -16.04
C ARG A 376 25.16 -13.08 -16.63
N ILE A 377 25.03 -12.08 -15.76
CA ILE A 377 25.11 -10.67 -16.06
C ILE A 377 26.23 -10.07 -15.21
N ASP A 378 27.34 -9.66 -15.84
CA ASP A 378 28.40 -8.90 -15.18
C ASP A 378 28.22 -7.41 -15.45
N PHE A 379 28.12 -6.63 -14.38
CA PHE A 379 27.88 -5.20 -14.43
C PHE A 379 29.18 -4.43 -14.73
N PRO A 380 29.12 -3.36 -15.55
CA PRO A 380 30.30 -2.53 -15.85
C PRO A 380 30.77 -1.71 -14.64
N PHE A 381 29.89 -1.49 -13.67
CA PHE A 381 30.16 -0.83 -12.40
C PHE A 381 29.44 -1.58 -11.28
N ARG A 382 29.86 -1.35 -10.03
CA ARG A 382 29.20 -1.94 -8.87
C ARG A 382 27.79 -1.39 -8.74
N THR A 383 26.83 -2.30 -8.56
CA THR A 383 25.41 -1.98 -8.56
C THR A 383 24.72 -2.71 -7.41
N THR A 384 23.70 -2.08 -6.84
CA THR A 384 22.78 -2.71 -5.89
C THR A 384 21.47 -3.02 -6.62
N PRO A 385 21.23 -4.27 -7.06
CA PRO A 385 20.02 -4.61 -7.80
C PRO A 385 18.78 -4.51 -6.91
N SER A 386 17.65 -4.14 -7.51
CA SER A 386 16.36 -3.94 -6.83
C SER A 386 15.28 -4.91 -7.31
N LEU A 387 15.21 -5.12 -8.63
CA LEU A 387 14.18 -5.91 -9.29
C LEU A 387 14.78 -6.68 -10.47
N LEU A 388 14.42 -7.94 -10.59
CA LEU A 388 14.62 -8.79 -11.76
C LEU A 388 13.26 -9.08 -12.38
N ARG A 389 13.11 -8.84 -13.68
CA ARG A 389 11.91 -9.24 -14.43
C ARG A 389 12.31 -10.23 -15.50
N LEU A 390 11.55 -11.32 -15.61
CA LEU A 390 11.79 -12.40 -16.55
C LEU A 390 10.51 -12.69 -17.33
N MET A 391 10.67 -12.94 -18.62
CA MET A 391 9.62 -13.55 -19.44
C MET A 391 10.09 -14.92 -19.86
N ASN A 392 9.27 -15.93 -19.59
CA ASN A 392 9.62 -17.30 -19.91
C ASN A 392 9.55 -17.54 -21.42
N THR A 393 10.27 -18.57 -21.88
CA THR A 393 10.08 -19.13 -23.22
C THR A 393 9.06 -20.26 -23.14
N ALA A 394 8.31 -20.48 -24.22
CA ALA A 394 7.52 -21.68 -24.47
C ALA A 394 7.89 -22.34 -25.81
N TYR A 395 9.00 -21.95 -26.43
CA TYR A 395 9.48 -22.48 -27.70
C TYR A 395 9.60 -23.99 -27.66
N GLU A 396 8.84 -24.70 -28.49
CA GLU A 396 8.78 -26.17 -28.54
C GLU A 396 8.52 -26.83 -27.16
N GLY A 397 7.80 -26.15 -26.27
CA GLY A 397 7.48 -26.64 -24.93
C GLY A 397 8.63 -26.54 -23.92
N ARG A 398 9.75 -25.90 -24.28
CA ARG A 398 10.85 -25.54 -23.37
C ARG A 398 10.48 -24.38 -22.47
N GLY A 399 11.22 -24.19 -21.39
CA GLY A 399 11.00 -23.08 -20.46
C GLY A 399 11.71 -23.28 -19.14
N THR A 400 11.89 -22.22 -18.36
CA THR A 400 12.48 -22.30 -17.02
C THR A 400 11.37 -22.45 -15.99
N LYS A 401 11.47 -23.45 -15.10
CA LYS A 401 10.46 -23.71 -14.06
C LYS A 401 10.82 -23.11 -12.71
N ALA A 402 12.10 -23.06 -12.40
CA ALA A 402 12.59 -22.42 -11.19
C ALA A 402 14.01 -21.88 -11.38
N ILE A 403 14.30 -20.79 -10.67
CA ILE A 403 15.61 -20.13 -10.67
C ILE A 403 16.21 -20.03 -9.27
N ARG A 404 17.54 -19.92 -9.20
CA ARG A 404 18.29 -19.47 -8.01
C ARG A 404 19.26 -18.38 -8.43
N VAL A 405 19.20 -17.22 -7.79
CA VAL A 405 20.07 -16.09 -8.13
C VAL A 405 21.21 -15.97 -7.12
N GLU A 406 22.42 -15.79 -7.63
CA GLU A 406 23.65 -15.64 -6.85
C GLU A 406 24.40 -14.38 -7.26
N ALA A 407 25.16 -13.78 -6.34
CA ALA A 407 26.08 -12.70 -6.67
C ALA A 407 27.33 -13.25 -7.38
N ALA A 408 27.68 -12.69 -8.54
CA ALA A 408 28.73 -13.23 -9.42
C ALA A 408 30.15 -13.20 -8.82
N GLN A 409 30.38 -12.36 -7.81
CA GLN A 409 31.69 -12.16 -7.17
C GLN A 409 32.05 -13.22 -6.13
N ASN A 410 31.06 -13.84 -5.49
CA ASN A 410 31.26 -14.74 -4.35
C ASN A 410 30.30 -15.93 -4.33
N ASN A 411 29.44 -16.07 -5.35
CA ASN A 411 28.40 -17.10 -5.46
C ASN A 411 27.43 -17.14 -4.27
N GLN A 412 27.27 -16.02 -3.57
CA GLN A 412 26.34 -15.93 -2.46
C GLN A 412 24.91 -15.88 -3.00
N VAL A 413 24.03 -16.73 -2.47
CA VAL A 413 22.62 -16.75 -2.83
C VAL A 413 21.94 -15.45 -2.40
N LEU A 414 21.27 -14.81 -3.34
CA LEU A 414 20.51 -13.58 -3.12
C LEU A 414 19.06 -13.97 -2.81
N ALA A 415 18.60 -13.66 -1.59
CA ALA A 415 17.21 -13.88 -1.21
C ALA A 415 16.30 -12.96 -2.02
N MET A 416 15.18 -13.50 -2.48
CA MET A 416 14.24 -12.83 -3.36
C MET A 416 12.81 -12.97 -2.87
N SER A 417 11.93 -12.12 -3.35
CA SER A 417 10.49 -12.26 -3.18
C SER A 417 9.74 -12.10 -4.50
N TYR A 418 8.59 -12.75 -4.61
CA TYR A 418 7.71 -12.71 -5.78
C TYR A 418 6.24 -12.64 -5.34
N LEU A 419 5.34 -12.32 -6.27
CA LEU A 419 3.90 -12.34 -6.00
C LEU A 419 3.38 -13.72 -6.35
N ASP A 420 2.79 -14.41 -5.38
CA ASP A 420 2.08 -15.65 -5.66
C ASP A 420 0.81 -15.35 -6.49
N PRO A 421 0.62 -15.95 -7.68
CA PRO A 421 -0.50 -15.61 -8.55
C PRO A 421 -1.87 -16.09 -8.02
N GLU A 422 -1.89 -17.09 -7.13
CA GLU A 422 -3.12 -17.67 -6.58
C GLU A 422 -3.55 -16.94 -5.29
N LEU A 423 -2.61 -16.79 -4.36
CA LEU A 423 -2.81 -16.13 -3.06
C LEU A 423 -2.76 -14.61 -3.20
N ARG A 424 -2.14 -14.12 -4.27
CA ARG A 424 -1.79 -12.71 -4.49
C ARG A 424 -0.94 -12.12 -3.36
N THR A 425 -0.16 -12.92 -2.64
CA THR A 425 0.67 -12.43 -1.53
C THR A 425 2.15 -12.43 -1.89
N GLU A 426 2.95 -11.54 -1.27
CA GLU A 426 4.42 -11.59 -1.37
C GLU A 426 4.93 -12.89 -0.72
N MET A 427 5.65 -13.70 -1.48
CA MET A 427 6.30 -14.92 -1.04
C MET A 427 7.81 -14.79 -1.17
N PHE A 428 8.55 -15.38 -0.25
CA PHE A 428 10.01 -15.35 -0.24
C PHE A 428 10.61 -16.65 -0.78
N CYS A 429 11.71 -16.52 -1.52
CA CYS A 429 12.45 -17.64 -2.08
C CYS A 429 13.95 -17.35 -2.08
N GLY A 430 14.75 -18.40 -2.25
CA GLY A 430 16.20 -18.29 -2.35
C GLY A 430 16.78 -19.41 -3.20
N GLN A 431 16.67 -20.66 -2.73
CA GLN A 431 17.23 -21.83 -3.42
C GLN A 431 16.44 -22.25 -4.66
N SER A 432 15.15 -21.91 -4.72
CA SER A 432 14.24 -22.21 -5.81
C SER A 432 13.12 -21.18 -5.81
N CYS A 433 13.14 -20.28 -6.79
CA CYS A 433 12.12 -19.28 -7.05
C CYS A 433 11.32 -19.74 -8.27
N PRO A 434 10.00 -20.00 -8.15
CA PRO A 434 9.20 -20.56 -9.23
C PRO A 434 9.01 -19.55 -10.37
N LEU A 435 8.95 -20.06 -11.60
CA LEU A 435 8.67 -19.29 -12.81
C LEU A 435 7.64 -20.04 -13.66
N PRO A 436 6.39 -19.54 -13.76
CA PRO A 436 5.37 -20.14 -14.61
C PRO A 436 5.74 -20.16 -16.10
N GLN A 437 5.28 -21.19 -16.83
CA GLN A 437 5.46 -21.28 -18.29
C GLN A 437 4.39 -20.47 -19.02
N ASP A 438 4.54 -19.14 -19.01
CA ASP A 438 3.72 -18.23 -19.79
C ASP A 438 4.58 -17.10 -20.40
N TYR A 439 3.95 -16.27 -21.23
CA TYR A 439 4.59 -15.11 -21.87
C TYR A 439 4.30 -13.79 -21.14
N ASN A 440 4.05 -13.85 -19.83
CA ASN A 440 3.91 -12.67 -18.99
C ASN A 440 5.24 -12.30 -18.32
N TRP A 441 5.34 -11.04 -17.89
CA TRP A 441 6.42 -10.63 -17.02
C TRP A 441 6.20 -11.21 -15.63
N HIS A 442 7.19 -11.97 -15.15
CA HIS A 442 7.30 -12.38 -13.77
C HIS A 442 8.37 -11.55 -13.09
N GLU A 443 8.02 -11.04 -11.92
CA GLU A 443 8.84 -10.07 -11.21
C GLU A 443 9.35 -10.66 -9.91
N PHE A 444 10.64 -10.48 -9.69
CA PHE A 444 11.31 -10.90 -8.48
C PHE A 444 12.07 -9.72 -7.88
N ARG A 445 11.73 -9.40 -6.64
CA ARG A 445 12.38 -8.36 -5.86
C ARG A 445 13.57 -8.97 -5.13
N PHE A 446 14.68 -8.24 -5.06
CA PHE A 446 15.80 -8.61 -4.17
C PHE A 446 15.49 -8.16 -2.73
N VAL A 447 15.56 -9.09 -1.77
CA VAL A 447 15.25 -8.83 -0.36
C VAL A 447 16.36 -7.97 0.24
N ASP A 448 15.99 -6.80 0.79
CA ASP A 448 16.93 -5.82 1.33
C ASP A 448 17.87 -6.46 2.37
N ASN A 449 19.15 -6.57 2.00
CA ASN A 449 20.24 -6.94 2.90
C ASN A 449 21.53 -6.33 2.35
N ASP A 450 21.99 -5.23 2.95
CA ASP A 450 23.14 -4.48 2.45
C ASP A 450 24.45 -5.28 2.53
N GLU A 451 24.55 -6.28 3.40
CA GLU A 451 25.73 -7.14 3.48
C GLU A 451 25.90 -8.02 2.24
N THR A 452 24.78 -8.37 1.58
CA THR A 452 24.76 -9.35 0.49
C THR A 452 24.46 -8.73 -0.87
N LEU A 453 23.72 -7.62 -0.90
CA LEU A 453 23.26 -6.96 -2.13
C LEU A 453 23.97 -5.65 -2.46
N ALA A 454 24.66 -5.02 -1.52
CA ALA A 454 25.27 -3.72 -1.80
C ALA A 454 26.49 -3.86 -2.73
N ASN A 455 26.50 -3.08 -3.81
CA ASN A 455 27.67 -2.88 -4.67
C ASN A 455 28.27 -4.18 -5.26
N ILE A 456 27.40 -5.10 -5.69
CA ILE A 456 27.81 -6.35 -6.33
C ILE A 456 28.31 -6.10 -7.76
N THR A 457 29.17 -6.99 -8.28
CA THR A 457 29.72 -6.88 -9.65
C THR A 457 28.86 -7.56 -10.73
N GLY A 458 27.82 -8.29 -10.34
CA GLY A 458 26.99 -9.04 -11.28
C GLY A 458 26.11 -10.06 -10.57
N VAL A 459 25.25 -10.71 -11.35
CA VAL A 459 24.37 -11.79 -10.89
C VAL A 459 24.49 -13.02 -11.79
N ILE A 460 24.25 -14.19 -11.21
CA ILE A 460 24.14 -15.47 -11.91
C ILE A 460 22.74 -16.01 -11.64
N ILE A 461 21.92 -16.10 -12.68
CA ILE A 461 20.58 -16.68 -12.65
C ILE A 461 20.74 -18.16 -13.02
N ASN A 462 20.81 -19.03 -12.02
CA ASN A 462 20.90 -20.48 -12.20
C ASN A 462 19.52 -21.03 -12.51
N ILE A 463 19.40 -21.82 -13.58
CA ILE A 463 18.16 -22.53 -13.94
C ILE A 463 18.20 -23.87 -13.21
N VAL A 464 17.40 -24.00 -12.16
CA VAL A 464 17.43 -25.16 -11.26
C VAL A 464 16.44 -26.26 -11.67
N ASP A 465 15.36 -25.88 -12.37
CA ASP A 465 14.39 -26.82 -12.96
C ASP A 465 13.83 -26.21 -14.26
N TRP A 466 13.42 -27.03 -15.23
CA TRP A 466 12.94 -26.60 -16.54
C TRP A 466 11.79 -27.45 -17.09
N TYR A 467 11.03 -26.85 -18.00
CA TYR A 467 9.99 -27.49 -18.79
C TYR A 467 10.58 -28.11 -20.06
N GLY A 468 9.99 -29.23 -20.50
CA GLY A 468 10.37 -29.87 -21.76
C GLY A 468 11.83 -30.35 -21.79
N MET A 469 12.48 -30.15 -22.94
CA MET A 469 13.82 -30.67 -23.19
C MET A 469 14.95 -29.82 -22.59
N GLY A 470 14.70 -28.55 -22.23
CA GLY A 470 15.72 -27.65 -21.69
C GLY A 470 15.13 -26.31 -21.22
N GLY A 471 15.90 -25.59 -20.42
CA GLY A 471 15.54 -24.25 -19.94
C GLY A 471 15.82 -23.14 -20.95
N GLY A 472 15.44 -21.92 -20.58
CA GLY A 472 15.65 -20.73 -21.39
C GLY A 472 14.78 -19.56 -20.94
N PHE A 473 14.93 -18.44 -21.63
CA PHE A 473 14.15 -17.23 -21.40
C PHE A 473 13.82 -16.57 -22.74
N ASN A 474 12.69 -15.84 -22.79
CA ASN A 474 12.38 -14.94 -23.88
C ASN A 474 12.93 -13.54 -23.61
N LYS A 475 12.78 -13.02 -22.38
CA LYS A 475 13.26 -11.70 -21.99
C LYS A 475 13.83 -11.63 -20.58
N VAL A 476 14.74 -10.68 -20.38
CA VAL A 476 15.23 -10.29 -19.05
C VAL A 476 15.34 -8.77 -18.94
N GLU A 477 14.89 -8.23 -17.82
CA GLU A 477 15.15 -6.85 -17.40
C GLU A 477 15.66 -6.86 -15.96
N MET A 478 16.55 -5.91 -15.64
CA MET A 478 17.10 -5.75 -14.30
C MET A 478 17.08 -4.27 -13.94
N TYR A 479 16.81 -3.98 -12.68
CA TYR A 479 16.75 -2.64 -12.11
C TYR A 479 17.68 -2.52 -10.90
N GLN A 480 18.06 -1.30 -10.57
CA GLN A 480 18.95 -0.98 -9.46
C GLN A 480 18.35 0.05 -8.50
N ARG A 481 18.89 0.10 -7.28
CA ARG A 481 18.57 1.15 -6.30
C ARG A 481 19.36 2.42 -6.61
N GLY A 482 18.66 3.56 -6.54
CA GLY A 482 19.28 4.87 -6.64
C GLY A 482 20.05 5.26 -5.38
N LYS A 483 21.38 5.24 -5.44
CA LYS A 483 22.21 6.23 -4.73
C LYS A 483 23.60 6.31 -5.38
N TYR A 484 23.87 7.41 -6.08
CA TYR A 484 25.23 7.95 -6.18
C TYR A 484 25.21 9.35 -5.57
N PRO A 485 25.64 9.55 -4.32
CA PRO A 485 26.28 10.80 -3.96
C PRO A 485 27.69 10.74 -4.57
N LEU A 486 27.94 11.56 -5.60
CA LEU A 486 29.31 11.92 -5.97
C LEU A 486 29.97 12.70 -4.83
#